data_AF-A0A118DM78-F1
#
_entry.id   AF-A0A118DM78-F1
#
_cell.length_a   1.000
_cell.length_b   1.000
_cell.length_c   1.000
_cell.angle_alpha   90.00
_cell.angle_beta   90.00
_cell.angle_gamma   90.00
#
_symmetry.space_group_name_H-M   'P 1'
#
loop_
_entity.id
_entity.type
_entity.pdbx_description
1 polymer ?
#
loop_
_entity_poly.entity_id
_entity_poly.type
_entity_poly.pdbx_seq_one_letter_code
_entity_poly.pdbx_strand_id
1 'polypeptide(L)' 'MQHQPDAPARDSYRGHEIRVWARPNVRGAWADEVQVYVGGARIELVVPESANPEWLTEEEALRAGVERGRYLVDKRLDDD' A
#
# COMPACT_ATOMS: atom_id res chain seq x y z
N MET A 1 8.59 20.69 -8.14
CA MET A 1 7.67 19.56 -7.88
C MET A 1 8.48 18.52 -7.14
N GLN A 2 8.32 18.41 -5.82
CA GLN A 2 9.18 17.53 -5.01
C GLN A 2 8.85 16.08 -5.36
N HIS A 3 9.82 15.36 -5.92
CA HIS A 3 9.77 13.92 -6.10
C HIS A 3 9.60 13.30 -4.71
N GLN A 4 8.36 12.94 -4.36
CA GLN A 4 8.13 12.04 -3.23
C GLN A 4 8.86 10.74 -3.60
N PRO A 5 9.78 10.24 -2.76
CA PRO A 5 10.77 9.25 -3.16
C PRO A 5 10.07 8.05 -3.79
N ASP A 6 10.67 7.49 -4.85
CA ASP A 6 10.18 6.27 -5.47
C ASP A 6 9.89 5.24 -4.36
N ALA A 7 8.63 4.80 -4.30
CA ALA A 7 8.22 3.84 -3.28
C ALA A 7 9.08 2.57 -3.42
N PRO A 8 9.61 2.00 -2.32
CA PRO A 8 10.46 0.82 -2.37
C PRO A 8 9.83 -0.36 -3.11
N ALA A 9 8.51 -0.52 -3.00
CA ALA A 9 7.74 -1.47 -3.80
C ALA A 9 6.61 -0.77 -4.57
N ARG A 10 6.40 -1.25 -5.80
CA ARG A 10 5.36 -0.77 -6.71
C ARG A 10 4.73 -1.92 -7.44
N ASP A 11 3.44 -1.79 -7.73
CA ASP A 11 2.70 -2.75 -8.55
C ASP A 11 1.68 -2.02 -9.43
N SER A 12 1.60 -2.40 -10.71
CA SER A 12 0.60 -1.90 -11.64
C SER A 12 -0.50 -2.94 -11.77
N TYR A 13 -1.69 -2.63 -11.24
CA TYR A 13 -2.79 -3.60 -11.16
C TYR A 13 -4.11 -2.98 -11.63
N ARG A 14 -4.74 -3.58 -12.65
CA ARG A 14 -6.04 -3.14 -13.22
C ARG A 14 -6.11 -1.63 -13.52
N GLY A 15 -5.04 -1.06 -14.09
CA GLY A 15 -4.98 0.38 -14.40
C GLY A 15 -4.71 1.30 -13.21
N HIS A 16 -4.47 0.73 -12.02
CA HIS A 16 -4.06 1.44 -10.81
C HIS A 16 -2.57 1.24 -10.58
N GLU A 17 -1.92 2.28 -10.06
CA GLU A 17 -0.55 2.19 -9.56
C GLU A 17 -0.58 2.11 -8.04
N ILE A 18 -0.06 1.01 -7.50
CA ILE A 18 0.09 0.76 -6.07
C ILE A 18 1.51 1.13 -5.69
N ARG A 19 1.66 1.95 -4.64
CA ARG A 19 2.93 2.34 -4.04
C ARG A 19 2.95 1.91 -2.59
N VAL A 20 4.03 1.25 -2.20
CA VAL A 20 4.16 0.66 -0.86
C VAL A 20 5.46 1.12 -0.22
N TRP A 21 5.34 1.58 1.02
CA TRP A 21 6.46 1.81 1.93
C TRP A 21 6.33 0.88 3.13
N ALA A 22 7.45 0.57 3.75
CA ALA A 22 7.51 -0.11 5.03
C ALA A 22 8.01 0.88 6.08
N ARG A 23 7.32 0.96 7.22
CA ARG A 23 7.65 1.87 8.32
C ARG A 23 7.91 1.06 9.59
N PRO A 24 9.08 1.20 10.22
CA PRO A 24 9.32 0.58 11.51
C PRO A 24 8.45 1.28 12.57
N ASN A 25 7.92 0.50 13.50
CA ASN A 25 7.10 0.97 14.60
C ASN A 25 7.86 0.93 15.93
N VAL A 26 7.29 1.52 16.97
CA VAL A 26 7.92 1.64 18.30
C VAL A 26 8.15 0.28 19.01
N ARG A 27 7.54 -0.80 18.51
CA ARG A 27 7.67 -2.16 19.04
C ARG A 27 8.74 -2.98 18.32
N GLY A 28 9.45 -2.38 17.35
CA GLY A 28 10.47 -3.06 16.55
C GLY A 28 9.91 -3.91 15.41
N ALA A 29 8.62 -3.77 15.10
CA ALA A 29 7.98 -4.40 13.95
C ALA A 29 7.81 -3.41 12.80
N TRP A 30 7.40 -3.89 11.63
CA TRP A 30 7.19 -3.09 10.43
C TRP A 30 5.72 -3.03 10.06
N ALA A 31 5.26 -1.87 9.61
CA ALA A 31 3.92 -1.68 9.07
C ALA A 31 4.00 -1.30 7.59
N ASP A 32 3.11 -1.84 6.78
CA ASP A 32 2.93 -1.42 5.39
C ASP A 32 2.12 -0.12 5.29
N GLU A 33 2.61 0.80 4.47
CA GLU A 33 1.90 2.02 4.08
C GLU A 33 1.59 1.92 2.59
N VAL A 34 0.32 1.77 2.25
CA VAL A 34 -0.15 1.58 0.87
C VAL A 34 -0.85 2.84 0.37
N GLN A 35 -0.44 3.31 -0.80
CA GLN A 35 -1.12 4.38 -1.53
C GLN A 35 -1.44 3.90 -2.95
N VAL A 36 -2.63 4.22 -3.44
CA VAL A 36 -3.09 3.81 -4.78
C VAL A 36 -3.40 5.04 -5.61
N TYR A 37 -3.03 4.98 -6.90
CA TYR A 37 -3.17 6.07 -7.86
C TYR A 37 -3.87 5.58 -9.13
N VAL A 38 -4.65 6.47 -9.74
CA VAL A 38 -5.26 6.27 -11.08
C VAL A 38 -4.93 7.49 -11.93
N GLY A 39 -4.32 7.29 -13.10
CA GLY A 39 -3.92 8.40 -13.97
C GLY A 39 -2.96 9.40 -13.29
N GLY A 40 -2.18 8.95 -12.30
CA GLY A 40 -1.26 9.79 -11.52
C GLY A 40 -1.90 10.54 -10.33
N ALA A 41 -3.22 10.47 -10.15
CA ALA A 41 -3.91 11.04 -9.00
C ALA A 41 -4.08 9.99 -7.89
N ARG A 42 -3.74 10.34 -6.64
CA ARG A 42 -3.99 9.49 -5.48
C ARG A 42 -5.49 9.37 -5.26
N ILE A 43 -5.98 8.15 -5.07
CA ILE A 43 -7.38 7.90 -4.72
C ILE A 43 -7.51 7.60 -3.22
N GLU A 44 -8.65 7.98 -2.66
CA GLU A 44 -9.02 7.55 -1.31
C GLU A 44 -9.62 6.15 -1.37
N LEU A 45 -9.18 5.29 -0.45
CA LEU A 45 -9.66 3.92 -0.32
C LEU A 45 -10.19 3.75 1.10
N VAL A 46 -11.33 3.08 1.24
CA VAL A 46 -11.82 2.67 2.55
C VAL A 46 -10.95 1.51 3.03
N VAL A 47 -10.06 1.81 3.96
CA VAL A 47 -9.15 0.81 4.54
C VAL A 47 -9.85 0.19 5.76
N PRO A 48 -10.01 -1.14 5.84
CA PRO A 48 -10.53 -1.79 7.04
C PRO A 48 -9.60 -1.52 8.23
N GLU A 49 -10.15 -1.11 9.38
CA GLU A 49 -9.41 -0.73 10.61
C GLU A 49 -8.42 -1.81 11.10
N SER A 50 -8.67 -3.07 10.80
CA SER A 50 -7.96 -4.22 11.36
C SER A 50 -6.63 -4.55 10.68
N ALA A 51 -6.22 -3.83 9.64
CA ALA A 51 -5.02 -4.16 8.87
C ALA A 51 -3.84 -3.23 9.20
N ASN A 52 -3.46 -3.08 10.47
CA ASN A 52 -2.09 -2.63 10.80
C ASN A 52 -1.25 -3.83 11.25
N PRO A 53 -0.96 -4.79 10.35
CA PRO A 53 -0.13 -5.93 10.68
C PRO A 53 1.28 -5.48 11.07
N GLU A 54 1.79 -6.12 12.11
CA GLU A 54 3.16 -5.94 12.61
C GLU A 54 4.03 -7.03 11.99
N TRP A 55 4.72 -6.70 10.90
CA TRP A 55 5.62 -7.60 10.18
C TRP A 55 6.98 -7.70 10.88
N LEU A 56 7.62 -8.86 10.83
CA LEU A 56 8.94 -9.05 11.43
C LEU A 56 10.03 -8.33 10.63
N THR A 57 9.85 -8.21 9.31
CA THR A 57 10.84 -7.63 8.40
C THR A 57 10.24 -6.55 7.49
N GLU A 58 11.12 -5.67 7.00
CA GLU A 58 10.77 -4.66 6.00
C GLU A 58 10.26 -5.30 4.70
N GLU A 59 10.90 -6.38 4.23
CA GLU A 59 10.54 -7.08 3.00
C GLU A 59 9.13 -7.71 3.09
N GLU A 60 8.81 -8.30 4.24
CA GLU A 60 7.46 -8.83 4.49
C GLU A 60 6.41 -7.73 4.47
N ALA A 61 6.69 -6.57 5.07
CA ALA A 61 5.80 -5.42 5.02
C ALA A 61 5.61 -4.91 3.59
N LEU A 62 6.67 -4.83 2.79
CA LEU A 62 6.56 -4.41 1.38
C LEU A 62 5.72 -5.39 0.56
N ARG A 63 5.98 -6.70 0.69
CA ARG A 63 5.20 -7.72 -0.05
C ARG A 63 3.74 -7.72 0.37
N ALA A 64 3.47 -7.67 1.66
CA ALA A 64 2.10 -7.64 2.17
C ALA A 64 1.35 -6.37 1.76
N GLY A 65 2.03 -5.21 1.73
CA GLY A 65 1.44 -3.97 1.24
C GLY A 65 1.06 -4.04 -0.25
N VAL A 66 1.81 -4.77 -1.07
CA VAL A 66 1.44 -5.00 -2.48
C VAL A 66 0.17 -5.85 -2.58
N GLU A 67 0.13 -6.98 -1.86
CA GLU A 67 -1.04 -7.87 -1.81
C GLU A 67 -2.28 -7.11 -1.32
N ARG A 68 -2.12 -6.31 -0.26
CA ARG A 68 -3.17 -5.45 0.29
C ARG A 68 -3.61 -4.37 -0.70
N GLY A 69 -2.68 -3.74 -1.42
CA GLY A 69 -3.01 -2.76 -2.44
C GLY A 69 -3.90 -3.34 -3.53
N ARG A 70 -3.61 -4.56 -3.99
CA ARG A 70 -4.44 -5.28 -4.97
C ARG A 70 -5.83 -5.59 -4.40
N TYR A 71 -5.89 -6.06 -3.15
CA TYR A 71 -7.16 -6.29 -2.47
C TYR A 71 -8.02 -5.02 -2.37
N LEU A 72 -7.42 -3.87 -2.02
CA LEU A 72 -8.15 -2.61 -1.94
C LEU A 72 -8.66 -2.13 -3.31
N VAL A 73 -7.89 -2.35 -4.37
CA VAL A 73 -8.32 -2.09 -5.75
C VAL A 73 -9.50 -2.99 -6.11
N ASP A 74 -9.40 -4.30 -5.87
CA ASP A 74 -10.49 -5.25 -6.15
C ASP A 74 -11.76 -4.86 -5.38
N LYS A 75 -11.63 -4.56 -4.07
CA LYS A 75 -12.73 -4.10 -3.24
C LYS A 75 -13.42 -2.85 -3.78
N ARG A 76 -12.64 -1.86 -4.20
CA ARG A 76 -13.19 -0.64 -4.78
C ARG A 76 -13.95 -0.90 -6.08
N LEU A 77 -13.47 -1.82 -6.92
CA LEU A 77 -14.13 -2.18 -8.17
C LEU A 77 -15.40 -3.02 -7.95
N ASP A 78 -15.50 -3.74 -6.83
CA ASP A 78 -16.71 -4.49 -6.46
C ASP A 78 -17.79 -3.57 -5.83
N ASP A 79 -17.38 -2.46 -5.20
CA ASP A 79 -18.27 -1.50 -4.52
C ASP A 79 -18.78 -0.37 -5.45
N ASP A 80 -18.13 -0.12 -6.60
CA ASP A 80 -18.54 0.85 -7.66
C ASP A 80 -19.52 0.22 -8.67
#